data_AF-A0A8T4UVL2-F1
#
_entry.id   AF-A0A8T4UVL2-F1
#
_cell.length_a   1.000
_cell.length_b   1.000
_cell.length_c   1.000
_cell.angle_alpha   90.00
_cell.angle_beta   90.00
_cell.angle_gamma   90.00
#
_symmetry.space_group_name_H-M   'P 1'
#
loop_
_entity.id
_entity.type
_entity.pdbx_description
1 polymer ?
#
loop_
_entity_poly.entity_id
_entity_poly.type
_entity_poly.pdbx_seq_one_letter_code
_entity_poly.pdbx_strand_id
1 'polypeptide(L)'
;MTEKQSKITKRLIAGIFTAAGIALFSYITSPVTFYLYSKTESRSVREYVEKHVDDLIEEQEDSLGIRYPGRPTFHYQLPEDTISILDGFGSCSFGRYNQDEDTIYLRSGVLRTPERSIDELLIHILTWGKTAEARVIVSHELSHYYTDKRGQELMGRDWIPSDRELNDLLRNKVEVMAFVTVVEGIAVYVQKRIYPDLDFEYGGRKYEQGFQFVKPIIDRFGSRGIDYLIVNTPTAEELRSPEAYWKKAEIKFSRDDSP
;
A
#
# COMPACT_ATOMS: atom_id res chain seq x y z
N MET A 1 -0.03 45.53 45.30
CA MET A 1 -0.88 44.96 44.23
C MET A 1 -2.20 44.53 44.85
N THR A 2 -3.34 45.04 44.38
CA THR A 2 -4.65 44.66 44.94
C THR A 2 -5.05 43.25 44.49
N GLU A 3 -5.83 42.53 45.30
CA GLU A 3 -6.29 41.16 44.97
C GLU A 3 -7.01 41.10 43.61
N LYS A 4 -7.69 42.19 43.24
CA LYS A 4 -8.33 42.40 41.94
C LYS A 4 -7.33 42.48 40.79
N GLN A 5 -6.20 43.19 40.97
CA GLN A 5 -5.12 43.25 39.96
C GLN A 5 -4.46 41.88 39.77
N SER A 6 -4.21 41.13 40.85
CA SER A 6 -3.64 39.77 40.78
C SER A 6 -4.53 38.78 40.01
N LYS A 7 -5.86 38.82 40.22
CA LYS A 7 -6.84 38.00 39.48
C LYS A 7 -6.88 38.36 37.99
N ILE A 8 -6.79 39.64 37.64
CA ILE A 8 -6.77 40.10 36.25
C ILE A 8 -5.49 39.61 35.55
N THR A 9 -4.32 39.79 36.16
CA THR A 9 -3.03 39.34 35.59
C THR A 9 -2.99 37.83 35.36
N LYS A 10 -3.47 37.02 36.32
CA LYS A 10 -3.55 35.55 36.14
C LYS A 10 -4.46 35.14 34.98
N ARG A 11 -5.61 35.80 34.82
CA ARG A 11 -6.54 35.55 33.70
C ARG A 11 -5.94 35.97 32.35
N LEU A 12 -5.20 37.09 32.32
CA LEU A 12 -4.54 37.58 31.12
C LEU A 12 -3.41 36.65 30.67
N ILE A 13 -2.58 36.19 31.62
CA ILE A 13 -1.52 35.20 31.38
C ILE A 13 -2.14 33.88 30.88
N ALA A 14 -3.18 33.37 31.56
CA ALA A 14 -3.89 32.17 31.10
C ALA A 14 -4.46 32.33 29.68
N GLY A 15 -5.05 33.49 29.37
CA GLY A 15 -5.55 33.80 28.03
C GLY A 15 -4.46 33.81 26.95
N ILE A 16 -3.27 34.34 27.25
CA ILE A 16 -2.11 34.32 26.33
C ILE A 16 -1.64 32.89 26.10
N PHE A 17 -1.49 32.08 27.15
CA PHE A 17 -1.08 30.67 26.99
C PHE A 17 -2.11 29.85 26.21
N THR A 18 -3.41 30.07 26.44
CA THR A 18 -4.47 29.42 25.65
C THR A 18 -4.43 29.85 24.19
N ALA A 19 -4.27 31.14 23.90
CA ALA A 19 -4.19 31.64 22.53
C ALA A 19 -2.93 31.14 21.79
N ALA A 20 -1.78 31.12 22.46
CA ALA A 20 -0.55 30.55 21.92
C ALA A 20 -0.68 29.03 21.69
N GLY A 21 -1.35 28.31 22.61
CA GLY A 21 -1.64 26.89 22.45
C GLY A 21 -2.56 26.61 21.26
N ILE A 22 -3.62 27.41 21.08
CA ILE A 22 -4.53 27.31 19.92
C ILE A 22 -3.79 27.63 18.62
N ALA A 23 -2.98 28.70 18.57
CA ALA A 23 -2.23 29.06 17.38
C ALA A 23 -1.20 28.00 16.99
N LEU A 24 -0.47 27.45 17.97
CA LEU A 24 0.45 26.34 17.76
C LEU A 24 -0.28 25.09 17.28
N PHE A 25 -1.42 24.75 17.89
CA PHE A 25 -2.25 23.63 17.46
C PHE A 25 -2.78 23.83 16.03
N SER A 26 -3.31 25.00 15.68
CA SER A 26 -3.78 25.33 14.34
C SER A 26 -2.66 25.33 13.29
N TYR A 27 -1.45 25.73 13.66
CA TYR A 27 -0.28 25.66 12.79
C TYR A 27 0.17 24.21 12.56
N ILE A 28 0.32 23.43 13.65
CA ILE A 28 0.73 22.02 13.62
C ILE A 28 -0.29 21.16 12.85
N THR A 29 -1.57 21.47 12.99
CA THR A 29 -2.66 20.78 12.28
C THR A 29 -3.01 21.45 10.93
N SER A 30 -2.18 22.34 10.40
CA SER A 30 -2.48 22.93 9.10
C SER A 30 -2.28 21.90 7.97
N PRO A 31 -3.05 21.97 6.87
CA PRO A 31 -2.82 21.12 5.69
C PRO A 31 -1.40 21.23 5.12
N VAL A 32 -0.76 22.39 5.29
CA VAL A 32 0.63 22.62 4.87
C VAL A 32 1.59 21.82 5.74
N THR A 33 1.40 21.81 7.05
CA THR A 33 2.21 21.01 7.98
C THR A 33 2.02 19.52 7.74
N PHE A 34 0.79 19.07 7.49
CA PHE A 34 0.51 17.70 7.06
C PHE A 34 1.26 17.35 5.77
N TYR A 35 1.17 18.20 4.74
CA TYR A 35 1.85 17.99 3.47
C TYR A 35 3.37 17.90 3.65
N LEU A 36 3.97 18.86 4.35
CA LEU A 36 5.41 18.87 4.62
C LEU A 36 5.84 17.62 5.41
N TYR A 37 5.10 17.25 6.44
CA TYR A 37 5.42 16.09 7.27
C TYR A 37 5.24 14.77 6.50
N SER A 38 4.23 14.66 5.64
CA SER A 38 4.02 13.47 4.79
C SER A 38 5.18 13.23 3.81
N LYS A 39 6.01 14.24 3.55
CA LYS A 39 7.22 14.17 2.73
C LYS A 39 8.50 13.91 3.55
N THR A 40 8.41 13.90 4.88
CA THR A 40 9.56 13.59 5.73
C THR A 40 9.75 12.09 5.91
N GLU A 41 11.01 11.66 6.04
CA GLU A 41 11.32 10.28 6.45
C GLU A 41 11.02 10.10 7.94
N SER A 42 10.30 9.02 8.27
CA SER A 42 10.13 8.56 9.64
C SER A 42 11.21 7.55 10.00
N ARG A 43 12.02 7.89 11.01
CA ARG A 43 13.06 7.02 11.54
C ARG A 43 12.46 5.74 12.14
N SER A 44 11.38 5.87 12.91
CA SER A 44 10.74 4.70 13.53
C SER A 44 10.19 3.72 12.50
N VAL A 45 9.61 4.20 11.41
CA VAL A 45 9.15 3.34 10.30
C VAL A 45 10.33 2.66 9.63
N ARG A 46 11.43 3.39 9.38
CA ARG A 46 12.64 2.80 8.81
C ARG A 46 13.20 1.68 9.66
N GLU A 47 13.45 1.94 10.95
CA GLU A 47 13.98 0.95 11.88
C GLU A 47 13.05 -0.27 11.99
N TYR A 48 11.73 -0.05 11.99
CA TYR A 48 10.74 -1.13 11.97
C TYR A 48 10.85 -1.99 10.70
N VAL A 49 10.86 -1.38 9.52
CA VAL A 49 10.93 -2.13 8.25
C VAL A 49 12.25 -2.86 8.12
N GLU A 50 13.38 -2.22 8.45
CA GLU A 50 14.70 -2.86 8.37
C GLU A 50 14.78 -4.12 9.25
N LYS A 51 14.14 -4.07 10.42
CA LYS A 51 14.13 -5.15 11.42
C LYS A 51 13.16 -6.29 11.09
N HIS A 52 11.99 -5.99 10.53
CA HIS A 52 10.88 -6.95 10.43
C HIS A 52 10.56 -7.40 9.00
N VAL A 53 11.18 -6.83 7.96
CA VAL A 53 10.82 -7.19 6.57
C VAL A 53 11.10 -8.64 6.22
N ASP A 54 12.16 -9.25 6.77
CA ASP A 54 12.45 -10.66 6.51
C ASP A 54 11.36 -11.55 7.12
N ASP A 55 10.88 -11.22 8.33
CA ASP A 55 9.75 -11.90 8.98
C ASP A 55 8.45 -11.75 8.16
N LEU A 56 8.21 -10.57 7.57
CA LEU A 56 7.04 -10.33 6.71
C LEU A 56 7.11 -11.13 5.40
N ILE A 57 8.31 -11.29 4.83
CA ILE A 57 8.53 -12.15 3.66
C ILE A 57 8.24 -13.59 4.05
N GLU A 58 8.80 -14.10 5.15
CA GLU A 58 8.58 -15.47 5.63
C GLU A 58 7.07 -15.74 5.88
N GLU A 59 6.36 -14.80 6.51
CA GLU A 59 4.92 -14.90 6.75
C GLU A 59 4.12 -15.02 5.43
N GLN A 60 4.52 -14.29 4.39
CA GLN A 60 3.90 -14.40 3.06
C GLN A 60 4.22 -15.72 2.36
N GLU A 61 5.48 -16.15 2.42
CA GLU A 61 5.92 -17.43 1.86
C GLU A 61 5.14 -18.60 2.46
N ASP A 62 5.01 -18.63 3.78
CA ASP A 62 4.32 -19.70 4.51
C ASP A 62 2.81 -19.67 4.28
N SER A 63 2.19 -18.49 4.29
CA SER A 63 0.73 -18.36 4.16
C SER A 63 0.20 -18.71 2.75
N LEU A 64 1.05 -18.55 1.73
CA LEU A 64 0.67 -18.74 0.32
C LEU A 64 1.37 -19.95 -0.35
N GLY A 65 2.40 -20.51 0.27
CA GLY A 65 3.25 -21.53 -0.34
C GLY A 65 4.03 -20.98 -1.54
N ILE A 66 4.57 -19.76 -1.41
CA ILE A 66 5.40 -19.08 -2.42
C ILE A 66 6.85 -18.95 -1.92
N ARG A 67 7.75 -18.50 -2.80
CA ARG A 67 9.12 -18.12 -2.43
C ARG A 67 9.52 -16.84 -3.14
N TYR A 68 10.03 -15.88 -2.36
CA TYR A 68 10.61 -14.65 -2.86
C TYR A 68 12.01 -14.95 -3.42
N PRO A 69 12.39 -14.35 -4.56
CA PRO A 69 13.72 -14.54 -5.13
C PRO A 69 14.80 -13.74 -4.38
N GLY A 70 14.40 -12.84 -3.47
CA GLY A 70 15.30 -12.00 -2.70
C GLY A 70 14.53 -10.89 -1.98
N ARG A 71 15.27 -9.94 -1.40
CA ARG A 71 14.73 -8.79 -0.67
C ARG A 71 14.80 -7.53 -1.55
N PRO A 72 13.70 -6.77 -1.71
CA PRO A 72 13.76 -5.48 -2.41
C PRO A 72 14.48 -4.43 -1.58
N THR A 73 14.90 -3.35 -2.24
CA THR A 73 15.43 -2.15 -1.57
C THR A 73 14.27 -1.31 -1.04
N PHE A 74 14.49 -0.57 0.05
CA PHE A 74 13.48 0.33 0.61
C PHE A 74 13.96 1.78 0.61
N HIS A 75 13.09 2.68 0.18
CA HIS A 75 13.24 4.12 0.32
C HIS A 75 12.05 4.68 1.10
N TYR A 76 12.29 5.60 2.04
CA TYR A 76 11.29 6.04 3.01
C TYR A 76 10.63 7.36 2.63
N GLN A 77 10.75 7.74 1.36
CA GLN A 77 10.10 8.87 0.71
C GLN A 77 9.58 8.42 -0.65
N LEU A 78 8.40 8.89 -1.04
CA LEU A 78 7.93 8.74 -2.42
C LEU A 78 8.70 9.68 -3.35
N PRO A 79 9.11 9.25 -4.56
CA PRO A 79 9.72 10.10 -5.56
C PRO A 79 8.86 11.33 -5.90
N GLU A 80 9.48 12.46 -6.25
CA GLU A 80 8.77 13.73 -6.50
C GLU A 80 7.78 13.66 -7.68
N ASP A 81 8.08 12.83 -8.67
CA ASP A 81 7.26 12.56 -9.86
C ASP A 81 6.12 11.56 -9.60
N THR A 82 6.08 10.96 -8.41
CA THR A 82 5.04 9.99 -7.99
C THR A 82 3.73 10.68 -7.59
N ILE A 83 3.63 12.00 -7.77
CA ILE A 83 2.34 12.72 -7.75
C ILE A 83 1.55 12.32 -9.00
N SER A 84 1.07 11.08 -8.99
CA SER A 84 0.09 10.58 -9.93
C SER A 84 -1.16 11.46 -9.87
N ILE A 85 -1.85 11.62 -10.99
CA ILE A 85 -3.17 12.24 -11.09
C ILE A 85 -4.18 11.64 -10.08
N LEU A 86 -3.89 10.46 -9.52
CA LEU A 86 -4.63 9.83 -8.43
C LEU A 86 -4.48 10.53 -7.06
N ASP A 87 -3.35 11.18 -6.75
CA ASP A 87 -3.17 11.98 -5.53
C ASP A 87 -4.11 13.22 -5.53
N GLY A 88 -4.56 13.67 -6.71
CA GLY A 88 -5.55 14.74 -6.86
C GLY A 88 -7.00 14.35 -6.53
N PHE A 89 -7.29 13.06 -6.35
CA PHE A 89 -8.62 12.51 -6.07
C PHE A 89 -8.74 11.85 -4.68
N GLY A 90 -7.81 12.11 -3.78
CA GLY A 90 -7.93 11.66 -2.38
C GLY A 90 -7.56 10.19 -2.13
N SER A 91 -6.96 9.49 -3.10
CA SER A 91 -6.24 8.24 -2.81
C SER A 91 -4.81 8.61 -2.40
N CYS A 92 -4.52 8.61 -1.09
CA CYS A 92 -3.14 8.72 -0.63
C CYS A 92 -2.41 7.42 -0.95
N SER A 93 -1.50 7.42 -1.94
CA SER A 93 -0.54 6.31 -2.09
C SER A 93 0.39 6.31 -0.87
N PHE A 94 0.33 5.22 -0.10
CA PHE A 94 1.12 5.00 1.11
C PHE A 94 2.45 4.28 0.81
N GLY A 95 2.49 3.51 -0.27
CA GLY A 95 3.64 2.81 -0.79
C GLY A 95 3.59 2.76 -2.33
N ARG A 96 4.73 2.40 -2.91
CA ARG A 96 4.88 2.08 -4.34
C ARG A 96 6.09 1.18 -4.55
N TYR A 97 5.88 0.02 -5.13
CA TYR A 97 6.93 -0.77 -5.75
C TYR A 97 7.33 -0.21 -7.13
N ASN A 98 8.63 -0.13 -7.41
CA ASN A 98 9.23 0.18 -8.69
C ASN A 98 10.02 -1.04 -9.19
N GLN A 99 9.56 -1.61 -10.31
CA GLN A 99 10.10 -2.80 -10.96
C GLN A 99 11.43 -2.61 -11.67
N ASP A 100 11.79 -1.38 -12.06
CA ASP A 100 13.05 -1.10 -12.77
C ASP A 100 14.26 -1.18 -11.81
N GLU A 101 14.03 -0.89 -10.52
CA GLU A 101 15.06 -0.76 -9.49
C GLU A 101 14.88 -1.74 -8.32
N ASP A 102 13.89 -2.64 -8.40
CA ASP A 102 13.52 -3.56 -7.31
C ASP A 102 13.33 -2.84 -5.97
N THR A 103 12.69 -1.68 -6.02
CA THR A 103 12.65 -0.73 -4.90
C THR A 103 11.23 -0.44 -4.45
N ILE A 104 10.99 -0.56 -3.16
CA ILE A 104 9.75 -0.15 -2.51
C ILE A 104 9.94 1.24 -1.88
N TYR A 105 9.18 2.21 -2.39
CA TYR A 105 9.09 3.55 -1.86
C TYR A 105 7.92 3.64 -0.87
N LEU A 106 8.15 4.17 0.32
CA LEU A 106 7.15 4.31 1.37
C LEU A 106 6.95 5.79 1.72
N ARG A 107 5.69 6.21 1.89
CA ARG A 107 5.37 7.53 2.46
C ARG A 107 5.50 7.49 3.99
N SER A 108 6.71 7.24 4.49
CA SER A 108 6.93 6.87 5.89
C SER A 108 6.44 7.91 6.92
N GLY A 109 6.42 9.19 6.59
CA GLY A 109 5.88 10.27 7.44
C GLY A 109 4.37 10.18 7.74
N VAL A 110 3.63 9.25 7.15
CA VAL A 110 2.21 8.99 7.46
C VAL A 110 1.93 7.53 7.85
N LEU A 111 2.98 6.71 8.00
CA LEU A 111 2.85 5.32 8.39
C LEU A 111 3.03 5.16 9.89
N ARG A 112 2.21 4.29 10.48
CA ARG A 112 2.28 3.94 11.90
C ARG A 112 2.94 2.60 12.14
N THR A 113 3.68 2.48 13.23
CA THR A 113 4.31 1.23 13.69
C THR A 113 3.66 0.77 15.01
N PRO A 114 3.61 -0.54 15.29
CA PRO A 114 3.14 -1.02 16.59
C PRO A 114 4.08 -0.62 17.75
N GLU A 115 5.33 -0.28 17.43
CA GLU A 115 6.33 0.17 18.39
C GLU A 115 6.03 1.62 18.83
N ARG A 116 5.88 1.86 20.14
CA ARG A 116 5.58 3.20 20.67
C ARG A 116 6.81 4.09 20.56
N SER A 117 6.69 5.20 19.82
CA SER A 117 7.75 6.21 19.69
C SER A 117 7.16 7.64 19.78
N ILE A 118 8.03 8.65 19.92
CA ILE A 118 7.61 10.05 19.82
C ILE A 118 7.14 10.37 18.40
N ASP A 119 7.80 9.79 17.39
CA ASP A 119 7.44 9.92 15.99
C ASP A 119 6.01 9.40 15.72
N GLU A 120 5.63 8.27 16.33
CA GLU A 120 4.26 7.72 16.32
C GLU A 120 3.21 8.73 16.80
N LEU A 121 3.47 9.35 17.96
CA LEU A 121 2.57 10.35 18.54
C LEU A 121 2.43 11.58 17.63
N LEU A 122 3.55 12.02 17.03
CA LEU A 122 3.56 13.13 16.08
C LEU A 122 2.79 12.77 14.80
N ILE A 123 3.02 11.58 14.23
CA ILE A 123 2.30 11.05 13.07
C ILE A 123 0.79 11.06 13.36
N HIS A 124 0.34 10.52 14.49
CA HIS A 124 -1.08 10.48 14.84
C HIS A 124 -1.72 11.88 14.94
N ILE A 125 -1.04 12.83 15.59
CA ILE A 125 -1.54 14.21 15.77
C ILE A 125 -1.55 14.96 14.43
N LEU A 126 -0.46 14.88 13.66
CA LEU A 126 -0.25 15.65 12.43
C LEU A 126 -1.11 15.17 11.27
N THR A 127 -1.45 13.88 11.24
CA THR A 127 -2.27 13.28 10.18
C THR A 127 -3.76 13.27 10.50
N TRP A 128 -4.18 13.81 11.66
CA TRP A 128 -5.54 13.66 12.17
C TRP A 128 -6.03 12.19 12.17
N GLY A 129 -5.13 11.26 12.49
CA GLY A 129 -5.42 9.83 12.48
C GLY A 129 -5.55 9.21 11.08
N LYS A 130 -5.31 9.95 9.99
CA LYS A 130 -5.25 9.41 8.62
C LYS A 130 -3.89 8.76 8.36
N THR A 131 -3.67 7.63 9.01
CA THR A 131 -2.42 6.84 8.93
C THR A 131 -2.72 5.43 8.43
N ALA A 132 -1.69 4.76 7.93
CA ALA A 132 -1.75 3.33 7.60
C ALA A 132 -0.68 2.57 8.39
N GLU A 133 -0.93 1.30 8.73
CA GLU A 133 0.07 0.48 9.41
C GLU A 133 1.20 0.10 8.45
N ALA A 134 2.45 0.36 8.86
CA ALA A 134 3.63 0.09 8.05
C ALA A 134 3.70 -1.36 7.59
N ARG A 135 3.42 -2.34 8.48
CA ARG A 135 3.38 -3.77 8.13
C ARG A 135 2.39 -4.09 7.01
N VAL A 136 1.24 -3.42 6.97
CA VAL A 136 0.20 -3.67 5.98
C VAL A 136 0.63 -3.16 4.62
N ILE A 137 1.14 -1.93 4.59
CA ILE A 137 1.62 -1.30 3.37
C ILE A 137 2.84 -2.06 2.84
N VAL A 138 3.81 -2.38 3.69
CA VAL A 138 4.98 -3.17 3.28
C VAL A 138 4.56 -4.53 2.75
N SER A 139 3.62 -5.23 3.40
CA SER A 139 3.13 -6.52 2.89
C SER A 139 2.45 -6.40 1.53
N HIS A 140 1.68 -5.33 1.29
CA HIS A 140 1.08 -5.04 0.00
C HIS A 140 2.14 -4.83 -1.08
N GLU A 141 3.13 -3.96 -0.83
CA GLU A 141 4.19 -3.67 -1.80
C GLU A 141 5.14 -4.85 -2.05
N LEU A 142 5.42 -5.65 -1.01
CA LEU A 142 6.15 -6.92 -1.17
C LEU A 142 5.44 -7.85 -2.15
N SER A 143 4.10 -7.90 -2.11
CA SER A 143 3.32 -8.72 -3.03
C SER A 143 3.45 -8.26 -4.49
N HIS A 144 3.59 -6.96 -4.73
CA HIS A 144 3.92 -6.44 -6.06
C HIS A 144 5.32 -6.88 -6.51
N TYR A 145 6.32 -6.77 -5.62
CA TYR A 145 7.68 -7.24 -5.90
C TYR A 145 7.69 -8.74 -6.23
N TYR A 146 7.03 -9.59 -5.43
CA TYR A 146 6.93 -11.01 -5.72
C TYR A 146 6.26 -11.27 -7.07
N THR A 147 5.11 -10.62 -7.31
CA THR A 147 4.34 -10.81 -8.54
C THR A 147 5.21 -10.46 -9.75
N ASP A 148 5.88 -9.30 -9.73
CA ASP A 148 6.85 -8.89 -10.76
C ASP A 148 7.90 -9.95 -11.01
N LYS A 149 8.65 -10.37 -9.99
CA LYS A 149 9.72 -11.35 -10.20
C LYS A 149 9.20 -12.69 -10.66
N ARG A 150 8.05 -13.13 -10.15
CA ARG A 150 7.42 -14.37 -10.58
C ARG A 150 7.00 -14.32 -12.04
N GLY A 151 6.44 -13.21 -12.50
CA GLY A 151 6.13 -13.07 -13.93
C GLY A 151 7.36 -12.90 -14.80
N GLN A 152 8.46 -12.31 -14.30
CA GLN A 152 9.74 -12.28 -15.03
C GLN A 152 10.27 -13.70 -15.27
N GLU A 153 10.14 -14.58 -14.27
CA GLU A 153 10.49 -15.99 -14.40
C GLU A 153 9.58 -16.75 -15.39
N LEU A 154 8.27 -16.51 -15.34
CA LEU A 154 7.29 -17.26 -16.13
C LEU A 154 7.14 -16.77 -17.57
N MET A 155 7.27 -15.46 -17.80
CA MET A 155 6.96 -14.79 -19.07
C MET A 155 8.11 -13.97 -19.65
N GLY A 156 9.18 -13.73 -18.89
CA GLY A 156 10.34 -12.92 -19.32
C GLY A 156 10.32 -11.48 -18.79
N ARG A 157 11.42 -10.75 -19.02
CA ARG A 157 11.70 -9.44 -18.39
C ARG A 157 10.69 -8.32 -18.72
N ASP A 158 10.00 -8.41 -19.86
CA ASP A 158 9.13 -7.33 -20.35
C ASP A 158 7.64 -7.61 -20.08
N TRP A 159 7.32 -8.44 -19.08
CA TRP A 159 5.94 -8.86 -18.83
C TRP A 159 5.10 -7.80 -18.11
N ILE A 160 5.73 -6.94 -17.28
CA ILE A 160 5.13 -5.71 -16.76
C ILE A 160 5.67 -4.54 -17.60
N PRO A 161 4.80 -3.68 -18.16
CA PRO A 161 5.25 -2.42 -18.75
C PRO A 161 6.02 -1.59 -17.73
N SER A 162 7.10 -0.91 -18.13
CA SER A 162 7.80 0.01 -17.24
C SER A 162 6.83 1.07 -16.68
N ASP A 163 7.15 1.68 -15.54
CA ASP A 163 6.25 2.64 -14.88
C ASP A 163 5.90 3.84 -15.76
N ARG A 164 6.83 4.22 -16.63
CA ARG A 164 6.62 5.25 -17.64
C ARG A 164 5.61 4.80 -18.70
N GLU A 165 5.73 3.57 -19.18
CA GLU A 165 4.81 3.00 -20.16
C GLU A 165 3.43 2.75 -19.54
N LEU A 166 3.36 2.26 -18.29
CA LEU A 166 2.11 2.03 -17.59
C LEU A 166 1.31 3.32 -17.43
N ASN A 167 1.94 4.44 -17.11
CA ASN A 167 1.27 5.75 -17.01
C ASN A 167 0.72 6.26 -18.36
N ASP A 168 1.43 6.04 -19.45
CA ASP A 168 0.97 6.39 -20.80
C ASP A 168 -0.12 5.42 -21.31
N LEU A 169 -0.03 4.15 -20.93
CA LEU A 169 -0.96 3.08 -21.27
C LEU A 169 -2.28 3.17 -20.48
N LEU A 170 -2.23 3.52 -19.19
CA LEU A 170 -3.39 3.73 -18.31
C LEU A 170 -4.33 4.84 -18.82
N ARG A 171 -3.78 5.82 -19.55
CA ARG A 171 -4.58 6.91 -20.14
C ARG A 171 -5.42 6.44 -21.34
N ASN A 172 -5.07 5.32 -21.97
CA ASN A 172 -5.57 4.99 -23.31
C ASN A 172 -6.06 3.55 -23.53
N LYS A 173 -5.88 2.59 -22.60
CA LYS A 173 -6.21 1.18 -22.89
C LYS A 173 -6.90 0.41 -21.77
N VAL A 174 -8.00 -0.23 -22.17
CA VAL A 174 -8.85 -1.13 -21.38
C VAL A 174 -8.10 -2.41 -20.95
N GLU A 175 -7.12 -2.87 -21.72
CA GLU A 175 -6.29 -4.06 -21.40
C GLU A 175 -5.39 -3.84 -20.17
N VAL A 176 -4.90 -2.62 -19.98
CA VAL A 176 -4.05 -2.23 -18.84
C VAL A 176 -4.82 -2.33 -17.53
N MET A 177 -6.11 -1.99 -17.56
CA MET A 177 -6.98 -2.13 -16.41
C MET A 177 -7.14 -3.58 -15.98
N ALA A 178 -7.10 -4.53 -16.92
CA ALA A 178 -7.21 -5.95 -16.62
C ALA A 178 -5.96 -6.50 -15.95
N PHE A 179 -4.79 -6.10 -16.46
CA PHE A 179 -3.50 -6.34 -15.81
C PHE A 179 -3.46 -5.77 -14.39
N VAL A 180 -3.79 -4.48 -14.23
CA VAL A 180 -3.80 -3.81 -12.92
C VAL A 180 -4.76 -4.50 -11.95
N THR A 181 -5.92 -4.95 -12.43
CA THR A 181 -6.89 -5.67 -11.59
C THR A 181 -6.30 -6.97 -11.03
N VAL A 182 -5.48 -7.69 -11.81
CA VAL A 182 -4.79 -8.89 -11.32
C VAL A 182 -3.68 -8.55 -10.34
N VAL A 183 -2.80 -7.61 -10.68
CA VAL A 183 -1.63 -7.29 -9.84
C VAL A 183 -2.05 -6.68 -8.51
N GLU A 184 -2.96 -5.71 -8.52
CA GLU A 184 -3.57 -5.15 -7.30
C GLU A 184 -4.39 -6.19 -6.55
N GLY A 185 -5.13 -7.04 -7.29
CA GLY A 185 -5.92 -8.10 -6.70
C GLY A 185 -5.09 -9.09 -5.90
N ILE A 186 -3.94 -9.52 -6.46
CA ILE A 186 -2.99 -10.40 -5.77
C ILE A 186 -2.44 -9.70 -4.53
N ALA A 187 -1.99 -8.44 -4.63
CA ALA A 187 -1.45 -7.71 -3.49
C ALA A 187 -2.46 -7.55 -2.34
N VAL A 188 -3.72 -7.21 -2.67
CA VAL A 188 -4.80 -7.15 -1.67
C VAL A 188 -5.13 -8.54 -1.12
N TYR A 189 -5.09 -9.59 -1.95
CA TYR A 189 -5.33 -10.96 -1.49
C TYR A 189 -4.30 -11.38 -0.44
N VAL A 190 -3.01 -11.20 -0.73
CA VAL A 190 -1.92 -11.51 0.21
C VAL A 190 -2.09 -10.72 1.50
N GLN A 191 -2.30 -9.41 1.38
CA GLN A 191 -2.53 -8.52 2.51
C GLN A 191 -3.70 -8.99 3.39
N LYS A 192 -4.86 -9.28 2.81
CA LYS A 192 -6.06 -9.73 3.55
C LYS A 192 -5.92 -11.15 4.09
N ARG A 193 -5.12 -12.00 3.46
CA ARG A 193 -4.86 -13.35 3.95
C ARG A 193 -4.04 -13.34 5.24
N ILE A 194 -3.12 -12.39 5.37
CA ILE A 194 -2.31 -12.21 6.58
C ILE A 194 -3.05 -11.36 7.62
N TYR A 195 -3.72 -10.30 7.18
CA TYR A 195 -4.41 -9.34 8.06
C TYR A 195 -5.92 -9.25 7.74
N PRO A 196 -6.71 -10.30 8.03
CA PRO A 196 -8.12 -10.39 7.63
C PRO A 196 -9.03 -9.37 8.32
N ASP A 197 -8.66 -8.90 9.52
CA ASP A 197 -9.47 -7.99 10.33
C ASP A 197 -9.22 -6.49 10.01
N LEU A 198 -8.27 -6.18 9.13
CA LEU A 198 -7.95 -4.81 8.76
C LEU A 198 -8.83 -4.36 7.59
N ASP A 199 -9.94 -3.71 7.93
CA ASP A 199 -10.84 -3.10 6.96
C ASP A 199 -10.14 -1.88 6.32
N PHE A 200 -9.69 -2.04 5.08
CA PHE A 200 -8.92 -1.02 4.39
C PHE A 200 -9.89 0.00 3.77
N GLU A 201 -10.35 0.96 4.60
CA GLU A 201 -11.23 2.06 4.18
C GLU A 201 -10.66 2.88 3.00
N TYR A 202 -9.36 2.77 2.72
CA TYR A 202 -8.64 3.56 1.72
C TYR A 202 -8.47 2.87 0.34
N GLY A 203 -8.86 1.61 0.20
CA GLY A 203 -8.63 0.83 -1.03
C GLY A 203 -9.57 1.21 -2.18
N GLY A 204 -10.65 1.94 -1.92
CA GLY A 204 -11.62 2.25 -2.97
C GLY A 204 -12.20 1.00 -3.66
N ARG A 205 -13.07 1.23 -4.65
CA ARG A 205 -13.81 0.13 -5.31
C ARG A 205 -12.91 -0.78 -6.16
N LYS A 206 -11.77 -0.29 -6.66
CA LYS A 206 -10.90 -1.01 -7.59
C LYS A 206 -10.10 -2.12 -6.91
N TYR A 207 -9.53 -1.86 -5.74
CA TYR A 207 -8.75 -2.84 -4.97
C TYR A 207 -9.65 -4.00 -4.51
N GLU A 208 -10.87 -3.69 -4.08
CA GLU A 208 -11.86 -4.71 -3.72
C GLU A 208 -12.28 -5.54 -4.95
N GLN A 209 -12.49 -4.92 -6.11
CA GLN A 209 -12.81 -5.65 -7.35
C GLN A 209 -11.70 -6.61 -7.77
N GLY A 210 -10.44 -6.17 -7.73
CA GLY A 210 -9.29 -7.03 -8.00
C GLY A 210 -9.21 -8.21 -7.04
N PHE A 211 -9.35 -7.95 -5.73
CA PHE A 211 -9.37 -8.99 -4.71
C PHE A 211 -10.46 -10.03 -4.97
N GLN A 212 -11.71 -9.60 -5.15
CA GLN A 212 -12.85 -10.49 -5.40
C GLN A 212 -12.67 -11.29 -6.71
N PHE A 213 -11.98 -10.73 -7.70
CA PHE A 213 -11.69 -11.42 -8.95
C PHE A 213 -10.64 -12.53 -8.79
N VAL A 214 -9.53 -12.26 -8.11
CA VAL A 214 -8.43 -13.24 -7.99
C VAL A 214 -8.68 -14.29 -6.90
N LYS A 215 -9.43 -13.94 -5.85
CA LYS A 215 -9.65 -14.76 -4.65
C LYS A 215 -10.12 -16.18 -4.97
N PRO A 216 -11.15 -16.43 -5.82
CA PRO A 216 -11.62 -17.79 -6.08
C PRO A 216 -10.56 -18.70 -6.73
N ILE A 217 -9.67 -18.13 -7.53
CA ILE A 217 -8.58 -18.88 -8.18
C ILE A 217 -7.49 -19.19 -7.15
N ILE A 218 -7.04 -18.20 -6.38
CA ILE A 218 -5.95 -18.38 -5.42
C ILE A 218 -6.39 -19.28 -4.25
N ASP A 219 -7.61 -19.13 -3.73
CA ASP A 219 -8.12 -19.99 -2.67
C ASP A 219 -8.17 -21.47 -3.06
N ARG A 220 -8.47 -21.74 -4.34
CA ARG A 220 -8.63 -23.11 -4.84
C ARG A 220 -7.31 -23.75 -5.25
N PHE A 221 -6.39 -22.97 -5.82
CA PHE A 221 -5.18 -23.49 -6.47
C PHE A 221 -3.86 -23.02 -5.81
N GLY A 222 -3.92 -22.21 -4.75
CA GLY A 222 -2.76 -21.70 -4.03
C GLY A 222 -1.80 -20.92 -4.93
N SER A 223 -0.49 -21.13 -4.75
CA SER A 223 0.56 -20.50 -5.56
C SER A 223 0.44 -20.80 -7.07
N ARG A 224 -0.02 -22.00 -7.47
CA ARG A 224 -0.31 -22.31 -8.88
C ARG A 224 -1.39 -21.39 -9.47
N GLY A 225 -2.34 -20.96 -8.64
CA GLY A 225 -3.37 -20.00 -9.03
C GLY A 225 -2.81 -18.61 -9.34
N ILE A 226 -1.80 -18.18 -8.57
CA ILE A 226 -1.08 -16.93 -8.84
C ILE A 226 -0.33 -17.02 -10.17
N ASP A 227 0.40 -18.11 -10.39
CA ASP A 227 1.10 -18.37 -11.67
C ASP A 227 0.12 -18.34 -12.86
N TYR A 228 -1.06 -18.96 -12.71
CA TYR A 228 -2.09 -18.94 -13.74
C TYR A 228 -2.57 -17.52 -14.04
N LEU A 229 -2.82 -16.70 -13.02
CA LEU A 229 -3.27 -15.32 -13.18
C LEU A 229 -2.24 -14.44 -13.88
N ILE A 230 -0.95 -14.65 -13.59
CA ILE A 230 0.17 -13.98 -14.27
C ILE A 230 0.18 -14.38 -15.75
N VAL A 231 0.28 -15.69 -16.03
CA VAL A 231 0.44 -16.22 -17.39
C VAL A 231 -0.80 -16.03 -18.27
N ASN A 232 -1.98 -16.02 -17.66
CA ASN A 232 -3.26 -15.95 -18.34
C ASN A 232 -4.02 -14.68 -17.94
N THR A 233 -3.32 -13.55 -17.79
CA THR A 233 -3.93 -12.26 -17.44
C THR A 233 -5.24 -12.05 -18.24
N PRO A 234 -6.37 -11.76 -17.57
CA PRO A 234 -7.66 -11.69 -18.23
C PRO A 234 -7.68 -10.54 -19.23
N THR A 235 -8.48 -10.69 -20.27
CA THR A 235 -8.93 -9.57 -21.07
C THR A 235 -9.96 -8.75 -20.30
N ALA A 236 -10.16 -7.50 -20.70
CA ALA A 236 -11.21 -6.70 -20.08
C ALA A 236 -12.64 -7.20 -20.33
N GLU A 237 -12.85 -7.98 -21.39
CA GLU A 237 -14.12 -8.67 -21.61
C GLU A 237 -14.30 -9.80 -20.59
N GLU A 238 -13.25 -10.59 -20.34
CA GLU A 238 -13.25 -11.63 -19.30
C GLU A 238 -13.48 -11.03 -17.89
N LEU A 239 -13.00 -9.82 -17.61
CA LEU A 239 -13.32 -9.10 -16.36
C LEU A 239 -14.81 -8.76 -16.19
N ARG A 240 -15.57 -8.61 -17.29
CA ARG A 240 -17.03 -8.37 -17.22
C ARG A 240 -17.82 -9.65 -16.95
N SER A 241 -17.18 -10.81 -17.06
CA SER A 241 -17.79 -12.12 -16.78
C SER A 241 -16.82 -13.01 -16.00
N PRO A 242 -16.52 -12.65 -14.73
CA PRO A 242 -15.53 -13.34 -13.92
C PRO A 242 -15.73 -14.86 -13.84
N GLU A 243 -16.99 -15.31 -13.79
CA GLU A 243 -17.34 -16.73 -13.70
C GLU A 243 -16.85 -17.55 -14.90
N ALA A 244 -16.90 -16.97 -16.10
CA ALA A 244 -16.40 -17.64 -17.30
C ALA A 244 -14.87 -17.82 -17.24
N TYR A 245 -14.16 -16.80 -16.75
CA TYR A 245 -12.72 -16.85 -16.57
C TYR A 245 -12.32 -17.84 -15.47
N TRP A 246 -13.02 -17.86 -14.34
CA TRP A 246 -12.78 -18.84 -13.28
C TRP A 246 -12.97 -20.28 -13.77
N LYS A 247 -14.03 -20.54 -14.56
CA LYS A 247 -14.25 -21.86 -15.17
C LYS A 247 -13.13 -22.27 -16.13
N LYS A 248 -12.55 -21.32 -16.88
CA LYS A 248 -11.39 -21.56 -17.73
C LYS A 248 -10.18 -22.01 -16.91
N ALA A 249 -9.93 -21.37 -15.76
CA ALA A 249 -8.89 -21.77 -14.82
C ALA A 249 -9.12 -23.21 -14.32
N GLU A 250 -10.35 -23.52 -13.89
CA GLU A 250 -10.70 -24.87 -13.42
C GLU A 250 -10.46 -25.95 -14.47
N ILE A 251 -10.85 -25.70 -15.72
CA ILE A 251 -10.63 -26.64 -16.83
C ILE A 251 -9.13 -26.83 -17.08
N LYS A 252 -8.33 -25.76 -17.01
CA LYS A 252 -6.89 -25.82 -17.18
C LYS A 252 -6.26 -26.72 -16.12
N PHE A 253 -6.54 -26.49 -14.84
CA PHE A 253 -6.00 -27.30 -13.74
C PHE A 253 -6.48 -28.75 -13.76
N SER A 254 -7.75 -29.00 -14.11
CA SER A 254 -8.26 -30.37 -14.22
C SER A 254 -7.53 -31.20 -15.28
N ARG A 255 -7.08 -30.57 -16.37
CA ARG A 255 -6.29 -31.22 -17.43
C ARG A 255 -4.85 -31.46 -17.00
N ASP A 256 -4.24 -30.49 -16.32
CA ASP A 256 -2.85 -30.60 -15.85
C ASP A 256 -2.70 -31.62 -14.71
N ASP A 257 -3.77 -31.86 -13.94
CA ASP A 257 -3.81 -32.85 -12.86
C ASP A 257 -4.30 -34.24 -13.33
N SER A 258 -4.63 -34.41 -14.61
CA SER A 258 -4.98 -35.70 -15.19
C SER A 258 -3.71 -36.49 -15.54
N PRO A 259 -3.58 -37.76 -15.08
CA PRO A 259 -2.38 -38.59 -15.27
C PRO A 259 -2.08 -38.97 -16.72
#